data_AF-A0A1Y5GY56-F1
#
_entry.id   AF-A0A1Y5GY56-F1
#
_cell.length_a   1.000
_cell.length_b   1.000
_cell.length_c   1.000
_cell.angle_alpha   90.00
_cell.angle_beta   90.00
_cell.angle_gamma   90.00
#
_symmetry.space_group_name_H-M   'P 1'
#
loop_
_entity.id
_entity.type
_entity.pdbx_description
1 polymer ?
#
loop_
_entity_poly.entity_id
_entity_poly.type
_entity_poly.pdbx_seq_one_letter_code
_entity_poly.pdbx_strand_id
1 'polypeptide(L)'
;MVGWFILICLPFWDFGKSIVLLVITMLSAVYAYLIFFGSRFDEGHRAPSVKGFLSLQGVMKLFKNPRATLAGWIHFLAFDLMIGLFIVIDAQQQMISHWFLVPILLFTLMIGPSGLLFYIILRLVLTGGVFV
;
A
#
# COMPACT_ATOMS: atom_id res chain seq x y z
N MET A 1 6.49 -2.98 8.55
CA MET A 1 6.31 -4.15 9.46
C MET A 1 5.53 -3.81 10.71
N VAL A 2 5.89 -2.77 11.47
CA VAL A 2 5.15 -2.38 12.69
C VAL A 2 3.65 -2.13 12.42
N GLY A 3 3.30 -1.42 11.34
CA GLY A 3 1.91 -1.19 10.98
C GLY A 3 1.10 -2.48 10.73
N TRP A 4 1.70 -3.44 10.02
CA TRP A 4 1.06 -4.74 9.76
C TRP A 4 0.84 -5.57 11.02
N PHE A 5 1.80 -5.54 11.95
CA PHE A 5 1.65 -6.22 13.24
C PHE A 5 0.47 -5.66 14.03
N ILE A 6 0.30 -4.33 14.04
CA ILE A 6 -0.83 -3.67 14.68
C ILE A 6 -2.15 -4.11 14.03
N LEU A 7 -2.22 -4.11 12.69
CA LEU A 7 -3.45 -4.50 11.96
C LEU A 7 -3.83 -5.98 12.18
N ILE A 8 -2.86 -6.89 12.26
CA ILE A 8 -3.12 -8.32 12.41
C ILE A 8 -3.44 -8.69 13.86
N CYS A 9 -2.68 -8.17 14.82
CA CYS A 9 -2.77 -8.59 16.22
C CYS A 9 -3.75 -7.76 17.06
N LEU A 10 -3.97 -6.48 16.70
CA LEU A 10 -4.74 -5.53 17.50
C LEU A 10 -5.80 -4.81 16.64
N PRO A 11 -6.75 -5.53 16.00
CA PRO A 11 -7.68 -4.92 15.06
C PRO A 11 -8.58 -3.87 15.68
N PHE A 12 -9.07 -4.11 16.91
CA PHE A 12 -10.02 -3.23 17.60
C PHE A 12 -9.38 -2.02 18.28
N TRP A 13 -8.05 -1.84 18.16
CA TRP A 13 -7.36 -0.75 18.82
C TRP A 13 -7.35 0.50 17.96
N ASP A 14 -8.21 1.47 18.29
CA ASP A 14 -8.35 2.72 17.51
C ASP A 14 -7.05 3.53 17.45
N PHE A 15 -6.29 3.57 18.56
CA PHE A 15 -4.98 4.22 18.56
C PHE A 15 -3.96 3.52 17.65
N GLY A 16 -4.08 2.19 17.50
CA GLY A 16 -3.28 1.42 16.57
C GLY A 16 -3.46 1.88 15.12
N LYS A 17 -4.69 2.19 14.71
CA LYS A 17 -5.00 2.71 13.36
C LYS A 17 -4.35 4.07 13.13
N SER A 18 -4.33 4.95 14.14
CA SER A 18 -3.63 6.24 14.06
C SER A 18 -2.11 6.08 13.89
N ILE A 19 -1.49 5.11 14.58
CA ILE A 19 -0.07 4.80 14.39
C ILE A 19 0.18 4.29 12.96
N VAL A 20 -0.65 3.39 12.44
CA VAL A 20 -0.55 2.89 11.07
C VAL A 20 -0.65 4.05 10.07
N LEU A 21 -1.62 4.95 10.26
CA LEU A 21 -1.77 6.14 9.42
C LEU A 21 -0.53 7.04 9.47
N LEU A 22 0.04 7.28 10.64
CA LEU A 22 1.29 8.04 10.79
C LEU A 22 2.45 7.41 9.99
N VAL A 23 2.59 6.07 10.04
CA VAL A 23 3.60 5.34 9.27
C VAL A 23 3.36 5.52 7.76
N ILE A 24 2.11 5.42 7.29
CA ILE A 24 1.75 5.65 5.88
C ILE A 24 2.10 7.08 5.47
N THR A 25 1.74 8.08 6.28
CA THR A 25 2.06 9.49 6.02
C THR A 25 3.57 9.73 5.95
N MET A 26 4.35 9.13 6.87
CA MET A 26 5.80 9.24 6.85
C MET A 26 6.41 8.65 5.57
N LEU A 27 5.99 7.42 5.18
CA LEU A 27 6.44 6.80 3.94
C LEU A 27 6.06 7.64 2.71
N SER A 28 4.85 8.20 2.71
CA SER A 28 4.36 9.07 1.63
C SER A 28 5.16 10.36 1.52
N ALA A 29 5.56 10.95 2.66
CA ALA A 29 6.41 12.13 2.70
C ALA A 29 7.82 11.84 2.16
N VAL A 30 8.42 10.70 2.54
CA VAL A 30 9.71 10.25 2.00
C VAL A 30 9.61 9.99 0.50
N TYR A 31 8.55 9.33 0.04
CA TYR A 31 8.29 9.13 -1.39
C TYR A 31 8.21 10.47 -2.13
N ALA A 32 7.41 11.42 -1.65
CA ALA A 32 7.29 12.74 -2.25
C ALA A 32 8.67 13.44 -2.31
N TYR A 33 9.44 13.40 -1.22
CA TYR A 33 10.77 13.97 -1.19
C TYR A 33 11.70 13.36 -2.25
N LEU A 34 11.71 12.03 -2.40
CA LEU A 34 12.54 11.34 -3.39
C LEU A 34 12.16 11.72 -4.84
N ILE A 35 10.87 11.93 -5.10
CA ILE A 35 10.38 12.35 -6.42
C ILE A 35 10.73 13.82 -6.72
N PHE A 36 10.47 14.74 -5.79
CA PHE A 36 10.62 16.18 -6.03
C PHE A 36 12.05 16.69 -5.84
N PHE A 37 12.75 16.24 -4.82
CA PHE A 37 14.07 16.75 -4.43
C PHE A 37 15.22 15.78 -4.74
N GLY A 38 14.91 14.51 -5.03
CA GLY A 38 15.91 13.49 -5.28
C GLY A 38 16.64 13.59 -6.62
N SER A 39 16.19 14.45 -7.55
CA SER A 39 16.78 14.57 -8.90
C SER A 39 18.26 15.00 -8.88
N ARG A 40 18.70 15.65 -7.80
CA ARG A 40 20.09 16.07 -7.58
C ARG A 40 21.06 14.90 -7.37
N PHE A 41 20.53 13.71 -7.04
CA PHE A 41 21.31 12.49 -6.81
C PHE A 41 21.28 11.54 -8.02
N ASP A 42 20.71 11.95 -9.16
CA ASP A 42 20.80 11.16 -10.38
C ASP A 42 22.19 11.33 -11.00
N GLU A 43 23.08 10.36 -10.74
CA GLU A 43 24.39 10.22 -11.40
C GLU A 43 24.21 9.88 -12.90
N GLY A 44 23.76 10.85 -13.71
CA GLY A 44 23.63 10.71 -15.17
C GLY A 44 22.42 9.91 -15.67
N HIS A 45 21.53 9.48 -14.78
CA HIS A 45 20.30 8.79 -15.15
C HIS A 45 19.20 9.80 -15.54
N ARG A 46 18.47 9.55 -16.65
CA ARG A 46 17.36 10.42 -17.05
C ARG A 46 16.31 10.47 -15.95
N ALA A 47 15.87 11.69 -15.63
CA ALA A 47 14.77 11.92 -14.71
C ALA A 47 13.53 11.08 -15.10
N PRO A 48 12.73 10.62 -14.13
CA PRO A 48 11.48 9.94 -14.39
C PRO A 48 10.61 10.81 -15.31
N SER A 49 10.26 10.30 -16.49
CA SER A 49 9.35 10.99 -17.41
C SER A 49 8.00 10.30 -17.44
N VAL A 50 6.92 11.09 -17.47
CA VAL A 50 5.53 10.59 -17.52
C VAL A 50 5.31 9.67 -18.73
N LYS A 51 5.96 9.97 -19.88
CA LYS A 51 5.93 9.11 -21.07
C LYS A 51 6.56 7.72 -20.85
N GLY A 52 7.54 7.62 -19.95
CA GLY A 52 8.16 6.35 -19.59
C GLY A 52 7.19 5.41 -18.86
N PHE A 53 6.28 5.94 -18.06
CA PHE A 53 5.29 5.15 -17.32
C PHE A 53 4.18 4.54 -18.19
N LEU A 54 3.97 5.08 -19.40
CA LEU A 54 2.94 4.58 -20.32
C LEU A 54 3.37 3.33 -21.10
N SER A 55 4.62 2.88 -20.94
CA SER A 55 5.13 1.68 -21.62
C SER A 55 5.92 0.81 -20.65
N LEU A 56 5.77 -0.51 -20.77
CA LEU A 56 6.52 -1.46 -19.94
C LEU A 56 8.04 -1.24 -20.07
N GLN A 57 8.53 -0.99 -21.30
CA GLN A 57 9.94 -0.70 -21.54
C GLN A 57 10.42 0.56 -20.82
N GLY A 58 9.61 1.62 -20.81
CA GLY A 58 9.95 2.85 -20.10
C GLY A 58 9.97 2.67 -18.58
N VAL A 59 9.03 1.89 -18.04
CA VAL A 59 9.01 1.49 -16.61
C VAL A 59 10.26 0.68 -16.27
N MET A 60 10.59 -0.35 -17.05
CA MET A 60 11.80 -1.16 -16.84
C MET A 60 13.07 -0.31 -16.84
N LYS A 61 13.15 0.71 -17.72
CA LYS A 61 14.29 1.63 -17.75
C LYS A 61 14.35 2.51 -16.50
N LEU A 62 13.20 2.92 -15.97
CA LEU A 62 13.13 3.70 -14.74
C LEU A 62 13.62 2.88 -13.53
N PHE A 63 13.22 1.62 -13.43
CA PHE A 63 13.66 0.69 -12.37
C PHE A 63 15.15 0.29 -12.47
N LYS A 64 15.88 0.72 -13.49
CA LYS A 64 17.36 0.62 -13.50
C LYS A 64 18.02 1.70 -12.64
N ASN A 65 17.34 2.81 -12.37
CA ASN A 65 17.83 3.84 -11.46
C ASN A 65 17.55 3.42 -10.02
N PRO A 66 18.58 3.22 -9.16
CA PRO A 66 18.40 2.80 -7.77
C PRO A 66 17.45 3.70 -6.97
N ARG A 67 17.49 5.01 -7.20
CA ARG A 67 16.60 5.98 -6.54
C ARG A 67 15.15 5.80 -6.96
N ALA A 68 14.90 5.62 -8.26
CA ALA A 68 13.55 5.43 -8.76
C ALA A 68 12.97 4.07 -8.32
N THR A 69 13.81 3.04 -8.23
CA THR A 69 13.45 1.75 -7.64
C THR A 69 13.12 1.86 -6.17
N LEU A 70 13.91 2.62 -5.39
CA LEU A 70 13.59 2.91 -3.99
C LEU A 70 12.26 3.66 -3.85
N ALA A 71 12.02 4.68 -4.68
CA ALA A 71 10.75 5.40 -4.69
C ALA A 71 9.57 4.47 -5.02
N GLY A 72 9.71 3.60 -6.02
CA GLY A 72 8.72 2.58 -6.35
C GLY A 72 8.49 1.59 -5.20
N TRP A 73 9.55 1.17 -4.51
CA TRP A 73 9.46 0.28 -3.36
C TRP A 73 8.70 0.92 -2.18
N ILE A 74 9.03 2.18 -1.84
CA ILE A 74 8.33 2.93 -0.79
C ILE A 74 6.87 3.15 -1.18
N HIS A 75 6.60 3.43 -2.46
CA HIS A 75 5.25 3.55 -2.98
C HIS A 75 4.44 2.26 -2.76
N PHE A 76 5.00 1.09 -3.10
CA PHE A 76 4.34 -0.20 -2.84
C PHE A 76 4.10 -0.42 -1.33
N LEU A 77 5.10 -0.20 -0.49
CA LEU A 77 4.95 -0.36 0.96
C LEU A 77 3.86 0.55 1.56
N ALA A 78 3.83 1.81 1.14
CA ALA A 78 2.84 2.78 1.61
C ALA A 78 1.43 2.42 1.13
N PHE A 79 1.31 2.05 -0.15
CA PHE A 79 0.03 1.68 -0.75
C PHE A 79 -0.53 0.40 -0.14
N ASP A 80 0.27 -0.67 -0.03
CA ASP A 80 -0.17 -1.95 0.52
C ASP A 80 -0.62 -1.79 1.98
N LEU A 81 0.12 -1.02 2.78
CA LEU A 81 -0.27 -0.75 4.17
C LEU A 81 -1.55 0.10 4.27
N MET A 82 -1.73 1.06 3.35
CA MET A 82 -2.96 1.86 3.26
C MET A 82 -4.16 0.99 2.90
N ILE A 83 -4.01 0.07 1.95
CA ILE A 83 -5.05 -0.91 1.60
C ILE A 83 -5.34 -1.84 2.78
N GLY A 84 -4.32 -2.31 3.49
CA GLY A 84 -4.51 -3.10 4.71
C GLY A 84 -5.31 -2.36 5.78
N LEU A 85 -5.00 -1.08 6.01
CA LEU A 85 -5.76 -0.23 6.94
C LEU A 85 -7.21 -0.04 6.49
N PHE A 86 -7.43 0.21 5.19
CA PHE A 86 -8.76 0.33 4.61
C PHE A 86 -9.60 -0.94 4.84
N ILE A 87 -9.04 -2.12 4.54
CA ILE A 87 -9.70 -3.42 4.74
C ILE A 87 -10.13 -3.60 6.19
N VAL A 88 -9.26 -3.27 7.16
CA VAL A 88 -9.58 -3.41 8.59
C VAL A 88 -10.71 -2.46 9.00
N ILE A 89 -10.69 -1.20 8.54
CA ILE A 89 -11.74 -0.22 8.88
C ILE A 89 -13.09 -0.62 8.26
N ASP A 90 -13.11 -0.96 6.98
CA ASP A 90 -14.36 -1.36 6.30
C ASP A 90 -14.92 -2.66 6.90
N ALA A 91 -14.09 -3.65 7.20
CA ALA A 91 -14.54 -4.90 7.81
C ALA A 91 -15.17 -4.69 9.18
N GLN A 92 -14.65 -3.75 9.97
CA GLN A 92 -15.25 -3.39 11.26
C GLN A 92 -16.62 -2.74 11.10
N GLN A 93 -16.78 -1.87 10.10
CA GLN A 93 -18.07 -1.25 9.79
C GLN A 93 -19.11 -2.28 9.33
N GLN A 94 -18.66 -3.31 8.60
CA GLN A 94 -19.51 -4.40 8.10
C GLN A 94 -19.64 -5.58 9.08
N MET A 95 -19.10 -5.47 10.30
CA MET A 95 -19.09 -6.52 11.33
C MET A 95 -18.52 -7.87 10.83
N ILE A 96 -17.57 -7.84 9.89
CA ILE A 96 -16.91 -9.04 9.37
C ILE A 96 -15.90 -9.53 10.41
N SER A 97 -15.90 -10.84 10.70
CA SER A 97 -14.98 -11.45 11.66
C SER A 97 -13.52 -11.30 11.21
N HIS A 98 -12.69 -10.81 12.13
CA HIS A 98 -11.25 -10.61 11.91
C HIS A 98 -10.50 -11.89 11.50
N TRP A 99 -11.04 -13.06 11.84
CA TRP A 99 -10.42 -14.34 11.50
C TRP A 99 -10.31 -14.56 9.98
N PHE A 100 -11.28 -14.07 9.21
CA PHE A 100 -11.21 -14.08 7.74
C PHE A 100 -10.29 -13.00 7.19
N LEU A 101 -10.06 -11.91 7.94
CA LEU A 101 -9.20 -10.82 7.53
C LEU A 101 -7.71 -11.17 7.63
N VAL A 102 -7.29 -11.96 8.62
CA VAL A 102 -5.86 -12.32 8.79
C VAL A 102 -5.23 -12.88 7.50
N PRO A 103 -5.78 -13.91 6.84
CA PRO A 103 -5.19 -14.41 5.59
C PRO A 103 -5.25 -13.37 4.47
N ILE A 104 -6.32 -12.56 4.40
CA ILE A 104 -6.45 -11.49 3.41
C ILE A 104 -5.38 -10.42 3.62
N LEU A 105 -5.12 -10.00 4.85
CA LEU A 105 -4.09 -9.01 5.18
C LEU A 105 -2.69 -9.53 4.86
N LEU A 106 -2.43 -10.82 5.05
CA LEU A 106 -1.17 -11.44 4.62
C LEU A 106 -1.03 -11.44 3.09
N PHE A 107 -2.11 -11.70 2.35
CA PHE A 107 -2.11 -11.55 0.90
C PHE A 107 -1.91 -10.09 0.48
N THR A 108 -2.52 -9.13 1.16
CA THR A 108 -2.33 -7.70 0.89
C THR A 108 -0.89 -7.25 1.18
N LEU A 109 -0.21 -7.85 2.17
CA LEU A 109 1.20 -7.57 2.45
C LEU A 109 2.13 -8.02 1.31
N MET A 110 1.82 -9.14 0.66
CA MET A 110 2.68 -9.72 -0.38
C MET A 110 2.31 -9.27 -1.80
N ILE A 111 1.01 -9.11 -2.04
CA ILE A 111 0.41 -8.84 -3.35
C ILE A 111 -0.78 -7.89 -3.12
N GLY A 112 -0.51 -6.65 -2.68
CA GLY A 112 -1.51 -5.63 -2.30
C GLY A 112 -2.81 -5.63 -3.10
N PRO A 113 -2.76 -5.47 -4.44
CA PRO A 113 -3.96 -5.45 -5.27
C PRO A 113 -4.77 -6.75 -5.23
N SER A 114 -4.12 -7.90 -5.13
CA SER A 114 -4.79 -9.19 -5.04
C SER A 114 -5.47 -9.38 -3.69
N GLY A 115 -4.84 -8.93 -2.60
CA GLY A 115 -5.46 -8.94 -1.27
C GLY A 115 -6.75 -8.12 -1.21
N LEU A 116 -6.75 -6.92 -1.82
CA LEU A 116 -7.96 -6.11 -1.97
C LEU A 116 -9.04 -6.81 -2.78
N LEU A 117 -8.68 -7.46 -3.89
CA LEU A 117 -9.64 -8.20 -4.71
C LEU A 117 -10.31 -9.32 -3.92
N PHE A 118 -9.54 -10.10 -3.15
CA PHE A 118 -10.08 -11.13 -2.27
C PHE A 118 -11.01 -10.56 -1.21
N TYR A 119 -10.66 -9.42 -0.61
CA TYR A 119 -11.52 -8.74 0.35
C TYR A 119 -12.86 -8.32 -0.27
N ILE A 120 -12.83 -7.71 -1.45
CA ILE A 120 -14.04 -7.28 -2.16
C ILE A 120 -14.95 -8.48 -2.47
N ILE A 121 -14.37 -9.60 -2.92
CA ILE A 121 -15.13 -10.84 -3.18
C ILE A 121 -15.76 -11.35 -1.88
N LEU A 122 -15.00 -11.40 -0.78
CA LEU A 122 -15.51 -11.81 0.53
C LEU A 122 -16.67 -10.93 0.98
N ARG A 123 -16.51 -9.60 0.89
CA ARG A 123 -17.54 -8.61 1.24
C ARG A 123 -18.79 -8.76 0.38
N LEU A 124 -18.64 -8.98 -0.92
CA LEU A 124 -19.77 -9.19 -1.83
C LEU A 124 -20.57 -10.43 -1.43
N VAL A 125 -19.89 -11.52 -1.07
CA VAL A 125 -20.53 -12.78 -0.67
C VAL A 125 -21.23 -12.67 0.69
N LEU A 126 -20.61 -11.99 1.66
CA LEU A 126 -21.14 -11.90 3.03
C LEU A 126 -22.22 -10.82 3.21
N THR A 127 -22.08 -9.69 2.53
CA THR A 127 -22.91 -8.49 2.74
C THR A 127 -23.78 -8.13 1.52
N GLY A 128 -23.61 -8.78 0.37
CA GLY A 128 -24.42 -8.55 -0.83
C GLY A 128 -24.13 -7.24 -1.59
N GLY A 129 -23.15 -6.45 -1.16
CA GLY A 129 -22.81 -5.15 -1.78
C GLY A 129 -21.32 -4.81 -1.71
N VAL A 130 -20.84 -4.01 -2.67
CA VAL A 130 -19.41 -3.66 -2.85
C VAL A 130 -19.04 -2.32 -2.21
N PHE A 131 -19.93 -1.33 -2.30
CA PHE A 131 -19.79 -0.02 -1.67
C PHE A 131 -21.21 0.41 -1.25
N VAL A 132 -21.44 0.50 0.05
CA VAL A 132 -22.65 1.07 0.66
C VAL A 132 -22.16 2.05 1.70
#